data_AF-A0A2D7ESN5-F1
#
_entry.id   AF-A0A2D7ESN5-F1
#
_cell.length_a   1.000
_cell.length_b   1.000
_cell.length_c   1.000
_cell.angle_alpha   90.00
_cell.angle_beta   90.00
_cell.angle_gamma   90.00
#
_symmetry.space_group_name_H-M   'P 1'
#
loop_
_entity.id
_entity.type
_entity.pdbx_description
1 polymer ?
#
loop_
_entity_poly.entity_id
_entity_poly.type
_entity_poly.pdbx_seq_one_letter_code
_entity_poly.pdbx_strand_id
1 'polypeptide(L)'
;MVERSELQKMARTIDAHRKQLDNLHSRVEQVTAILEEHGITANILQSLQKSATTGRTGARLSIGSGVTLNYIHAGEEEGTALVDLGSGVYGEKPWSEALTITNERKDGISLLHKDLTEQASQLEMKITELAQQFNDAAATLQNTQDSQPPPTEEKSPTQEKPRRPQRRTGRFGSELTLDD
;
A
#
# COMPACT_ATOMS: atom_id res chain seq x y z
N MET A 1 28.62 -0.60 24.89
CA MET A 1 28.35 0.72 24.30
C MET A 1 27.76 0.48 22.93
N VAL A 2 26.57 1.02 22.63
CA VAL A 2 26.03 0.98 21.27
C VAL A 2 26.86 1.93 20.42
N GLU A 3 27.34 1.49 19.26
CA GLU A 3 28.08 2.35 18.34
C GLU A 3 27.12 3.09 17.38
N ARG A 4 27.49 4.29 16.92
CA ARG A 4 26.71 5.05 15.93
C ARG A 4 26.42 4.25 14.65
N SER A 5 27.28 3.30 14.31
CA SER A 5 27.13 2.36 13.18
C SER A 5 25.91 1.44 13.36
N GLU A 6 25.66 0.94 14.57
CA GLU A 6 24.53 0.06 14.91
C GLU A 6 23.20 0.80 14.86
N LEU A 7 23.15 2.05 15.35
CA LEU A 7 21.96 2.91 15.19
C LEU A 7 21.63 3.17 13.71
N GLN A 8 22.65 3.44 12.89
CA GLN A 8 22.42 3.66 11.45
C GLN A 8 21.91 2.40 10.75
N LYS A 9 22.39 1.21 11.13
CA LYS A 9 21.85 -0.07 10.62
C LYS A 9 20.38 -0.23 11.01
N MET A 10 20.05 0.03 12.28
CA MET A 10 18.69 -0.09 12.79
C MET A 10 17.72 0.86 12.08
N ALA A 11 18.12 2.11 11.84
CA ALA A 11 17.35 3.07 11.05
C ALA A 11 17.08 2.57 9.62
N ARG A 12 18.11 2.05 8.92
CA ARG A 12 17.95 1.49 7.58
C ARG A 12 16.99 0.29 7.55
N THR A 13 17.05 -0.57 8.58
CA THR A 13 16.14 -1.72 8.71
C THR A 13 14.69 -1.26 8.91
N ILE A 14 14.46 -0.25 9.75
CA ILE A 14 13.13 0.33 9.97
C ILE A 14 12.58 0.92 8.66
N ASP A 15 13.39 1.69 7.92
CA ASP A 15 12.97 2.27 6.64
C ASP A 15 12.66 1.19 5.58
N ALA A 16 13.47 0.13 5.53
CA ALA A 16 13.21 -1.01 4.65
C ALA A 16 11.89 -1.72 5.01
N HIS A 17 11.60 -1.92 6.28
CA HIS A 17 10.35 -2.52 6.73
C HIS A 17 9.14 -1.62 6.48
N ARG A 18 9.26 -0.30 6.66
CA ARG A 18 8.20 0.65 6.28
C ARG A 18 7.86 0.55 4.80
N LYS A 19 8.88 0.55 3.94
CA LYS A 19 8.67 0.38 2.50
C LYS A 19 8.04 -0.97 2.17
N GLN A 20 8.42 -2.04 2.87
CA GLN A 20 7.80 -3.35 2.69
C GLN A 20 6.33 -3.35 3.13
N LEU A 21 6.01 -2.65 4.23
CA LEU A 21 4.64 -2.50 4.72
C LEU A 21 3.76 -1.74 3.73
N ASP A 22 4.25 -0.62 3.18
CA ASP A 22 3.52 0.17 2.17
C ASP A 22 3.19 -0.69 0.94
N ASN A 23 4.15 -1.49 0.48
CA ASN A 23 3.92 -2.43 -0.62
C ASN A 23 2.88 -3.50 -0.28
N LEU A 24 2.87 -3.96 0.97
CA LEU A 24 1.93 -4.98 1.42
C LEU A 24 0.50 -4.41 1.53
N HIS A 25 0.36 -3.16 2.00
CA HIS A 25 -0.92 -2.46 2.02
C HIS A 25 -1.48 -2.27 0.60
N SER A 26 -0.65 -1.85 -0.35
CA SER A 26 -1.07 -1.73 -1.75
C SER A 26 -1.53 -3.07 -2.33
N ARG A 27 -0.90 -4.19 -1.96
CA ARG A 27 -1.35 -5.53 -2.36
C ARG A 27 -2.66 -5.92 -1.71
N VAL A 28 -2.87 -5.60 -0.43
CA VAL A 28 -4.16 -5.83 0.25
C VAL A 28 -5.27 -5.09 -0.49
N GLU A 29 -5.09 -3.80 -0.80
CA GLU A 29 -6.07 -3.01 -1.55
C GLU A 29 -6.38 -3.60 -2.94
N GLN A 30 -5.35 -4.04 -3.67
CA GLN A 30 -5.54 -4.72 -4.96
C GLN A 30 -6.37 -6.00 -4.82
N VAL A 31 -6.07 -6.81 -3.81
CA VAL A 31 -6.82 -8.05 -3.55
C VAL A 31 -8.25 -7.75 -3.11
N THR A 32 -8.49 -6.70 -2.33
CA THR A 32 -9.84 -6.24 -1.96
C THR A 32 -10.66 -5.88 -3.20
N ALA A 33 -10.10 -5.11 -4.14
CA ALA A 33 -10.78 -4.77 -5.38
C ALA A 33 -11.15 -6.02 -6.21
N ILE A 34 -10.26 -7.01 -6.27
CA ILE A 34 -10.53 -8.28 -6.95
C ILE A 34 -11.65 -9.07 -6.24
N LEU A 35 -11.69 -9.07 -4.91
CA LEU A 35 -12.77 -9.71 -4.15
C LEU A 35 -14.13 -9.05 -4.40
N GLU A 36 -14.16 -7.73 -4.49
CA GLU A 36 -15.37 -6.97 -4.83
C GLU A 36 -15.86 -7.33 -6.23
N GLU A 37 -14.96 -7.40 -7.22
CA GLU A 37 -15.28 -7.82 -8.59
C GLU A 37 -15.84 -9.25 -8.65
N HIS A 38 -15.24 -10.19 -7.93
CA HIS A 38 -15.77 -11.56 -7.81
C HIS A 38 -17.15 -11.55 -7.13
N GLY A 39 -17.36 -10.69 -6.14
CA GLY A 39 -18.65 -10.50 -5.47
C GLY A 39 -19.73 -10.00 -6.43
N ILE A 40 -19.43 -8.99 -7.24
CA ILE A 40 -20.34 -8.47 -8.28
C ILE A 40 -20.66 -9.58 -9.29
N THR A 41 -19.65 -10.31 -9.76
CA THR A 41 -19.81 -11.40 -10.74
C THR A 41 -20.69 -12.52 -10.20
N ALA A 42 -20.45 -12.98 -8.97
CA ALA A 42 -21.27 -14.00 -8.32
C ALA A 42 -22.74 -13.54 -8.16
N ASN A 43 -22.96 -12.27 -7.79
CA ASN A 43 -24.30 -11.71 -7.65
C ASN A 43 -25.04 -11.62 -9.00
N ILE A 44 -24.34 -11.30 -10.08
CA ILE A 44 -24.89 -11.30 -11.44
C ILE A 44 -25.28 -12.72 -11.84
N LEU A 45 -24.37 -13.70 -11.68
CA LEU A 45 -24.65 -15.10 -12.01
C LEU A 45 -25.82 -15.67 -11.20
N GLN A 46 -25.91 -15.36 -9.90
CA GLN A 46 -27.08 -15.72 -9.09
C GLN A 46 -28.37 -15.07 -9.60
N SER A 47 -28.32 -13.80 -9.99
CA SER A 47 -29.47 -13.09 -10.55
C SER A 47 -29.93 -13.71 -11.87
N LEU A 48 -28.99 -14.09 -12.73
CA LEU A 48 -29.27 -14.79 -14.00
C LEU A 48 -29.89 -16.16 -13.74
N GLN A 49 -29.33 -16.96 -12.83
CA GLN A 49 -29.87 -18.27 -12.45
C GLN A 49 -31.30 -18.18 -11.90
N LYS A 50 -31.56 -17.21 -11.01
CA LYS A 50 -32.92 -16.97 -10.48
C LYS A 50 -33.88 -16.54 -11.60
N SER A 51 -33.45 -15.67 -12.49
CA SER A 51 -34.29 -15.17 -13.59
C SER A 51 -34.56 -16.23 -14.66
N ALA A 52 -33.70 -17.26 -14.77
CA ALA A 52 -33.93 -18.38 -15.67
C ALA A 52 -35.22 -19.13 -15.30
N THR A 53 -35.49 -19.27 -14.00
CA THR A 53 -36.72 -19.94 -13.50
C THR A 53 -38.02 -19.22 -13.86
N THR A 54 -37.96 -17.91 -14.14
CA THR A 54 -39.13 -17.10 -14.55
C THR A 54 -39.24 -16.94 -16.07
N GLY A 55 -38.36 -17.60 -16.84
CA GLY A 55 -38.41 -17.64 -18.31
C GLY A 55 -38.02 -16.33 -19.00
N ARG A 56 -37.52 -15.33 -18.27
CA ARG A 56 -37.11 -14.03 -18.82
C ARG A 56 -35.79 -13.60 -18.21
N THR A 57 -34.70 -14.11 -18.76
CA THR A 57 -33.35 -13.61 -18.45
C THR A 57 -32.80 -12.86 -19.65
N GLY A 58 -32.22 -11.70 -19.43
CA GLY A 58 -31.63 -10.90 -20.49
C GLY A 58 -30.60 -9.93 -19.94
N ALA A 59 -29.76 -9.42 -20.83
CA ALA A 59 -28.72 -8.47 -20.52
C ALA A 59 -28.71 -7.36 -21.57
N ARG A 60 -28.22 -6.19 -21.18
CA ARG A 60 -27.95 -5.10 -22.10
C ARG A 60 -26.44 -4.95 -22.22
N LEU A 61 -25.92 -5.03 -23.45
CA LEU A 61 -24.50 -4.89 -23.73
C LEU A 61 -24.27 -3.59 -24.49
N SER A 62 -23.76 -2.58 -23.79
CA SER A 62 -23.37 -1.31 -24.43
C SER A 62 -22.07 -1.49 -25.21
N ILE A 63 -22.07 -1.13 -26.50
CA ILE A 63 -20.91 -1.27 -27.40
C ILE A 63 -20.29 0.09 -27.79
N GLY A 64 -20.76 1.18 -27.18
CA GLY A 64 -20.24 2.53 -27.39
C GLY A 64 -21.12 3.39 -28.30
N SER A 65 -20.79 4.68 -28.42
CA SER A 65 -21.50 5.66 -29.27
C SER A 65 -23.02 5.74 -29.03
N GLY A 66 -23.46 5.48 -27.80
CA GLY A 66 -24.89 5.42 -27.45
C GLY A 66 -25.63 4.19 -27.96
N VAL A 67 -24.91 3.16 -28.45
CA VAL A 67 -25.49 1.91 -28.95
C VAL A 67 -25.41 0.83 -27.87
N THR A 68 -26.56 0.19 -27.61
CA THR A 68 -26.70 -0.90 -26.65
C THR A 68 -27.46 -2.07 -27.27
N LEU A 69 -26.86 -3.25 -27.23
CA LEU A 69 -27.47 -4.50 -27.67
C LEU A 69 -28.39 -5.04 -26.58
N ASN A 70 -29.55 -5.54 -26.98
CA ASN A 70 -30.46 -6.23 -26.08
C ASN A 70 -30.31 -7.74 -26.31
N TYR A 71 -29.72 -8.44 -25.34
CA TYR A 71 -29.64 -9.88 -25.32
C TYR A 71 -30.76 -10.44 -24.45
N ILE A 72 -31.50 -11.41 -24.98
CA ILE A 72 -32.50 -12.16 -24.22
C ILE A 72 -32.13 -13.62 -24.36
N HIS A 73 -31.89 -14.28 -23.24
CA HIS A 73 -31.70 -15.72 -23.21
C HIS A 73 -33.04 -16.40 -23.51
N ALA A 74 -33.09 -17.14 -24.61
CA ALA A 74 -34.25 -17.90 -25.03
C ALA A 74 -33.98 -19.39 -24.81
N GLY A 75 -34.62 -19.97 -23.80
CA GLY A 75 -34.46 -21.38 -23.46
C GLY A 75 -35.18 -21.73 -22.16
N GLU A 76 -35.50 -23.01 -22.01
CA GLU A 76 -36.03 -23.57 -20.75
C GLU A 76 -34.90 -23.89 -19.75
N GLU A 77 -33.68 -24.06 -20.25
CA GLU A 77 -32.46 -24.28 -19.46
C GLU A 77 -31.72 -22.95 -19.21
N GLU A 78 -30.83 -22.95 -18.20
CA GLU A 78 -29.96 -21.80 -17.96
C GLU A 78 -28.99 -21.56 -19.12
N GLY A 79 -28.53 -20.32 -19.29
CA GLY A 79 -27.54 -20.01 -20.30
C GLY A 79 -26.12 -20.42 -19.89
N THR A 80 -25.19 -20.20 -20.80
CA THR A 80 -23.77 -20.49 -20.60
C THR A 80 -22.95 -19.20 -20.42
N ALA A 81 -21.75 -19.36 -19.87
CA ALA A 81 -20.71 -18.34 -19.75
C ALA A 81 -19.37 -18.95 -20.13
N LEU A 82 -18.50 -18.16 -20.74
CA LEU A 82 -17.10 -18.53 -20.95
C LEU A 82 -16.31 -18.19 -19.69
N VAL A 83 -15.70 -19.21 -19.08
CA VAL A 83 -14.88 -19.08 -17.88
C VAL A 83 -13.42 -19.26 -18.28
N ASP A 84 -12.58 -18.27 -17.98
CA ASP A 84 -11.12 -18.41 -18.10
C ASP A 84 -10.63 -19.42 -17.06
N LEU A 85 -10.03 -20.53 -17.51
CA LEU A 85 -9.46 -21.58 -16.66
C LEU A 85 -7.96 -21.36 -16.41
N GLY A 86 -7.36 -20.34 -17.02
CA GLY A 86 -5.95 -19.99 -16.96
C GLY A 86 -5.19 -20.38 -18.24
N SER A 87 -4.01 -19.80 -18.41
CA SER A 87 -3.12 -20.06 -19.56
C SER A 87 -3.76 -19.81 -20.93
N GLY A 88 -4.76 -18.92 -21.00
CA GLY A 88 -5.51 -18.62 -22.22
C GLY A 88 -6.53 -19.69 -22.62
N VAL A 89 -6.85 -20.63 -21.73
CA VAL A 89 -7.86 -21.67 -21.96
C VAL A 89 -9.19 -21.22 -21.38
N TYR A 90 -10.24 -21.24 -22.21
CA TYR A 90 -11.60 -20.90 -21.80
C TYR A 90 -12.50 -22.14 -21.89
N GLY A 91 -13.29 -22.37 -20.85
CA GLY A 91 -14.33 -23.39 -20.82
C GLY A 91 -15.71 -22.75 -20.89
N GLU A 92 -16.57 -23.23 -21.78
CA GLU A 92 -17.99 -22.89 -21.75
C GLU A 92 -18.68 -23.68 -20.64
N LYS A 93 -19.33 -22.98 -19.71
CA LYS A 93 -19.96 -23.55 -18.51
C LYS A 93 -21.37 -23.00 -18.32
N PRO A 94 -22.32 -23.79 -17.80
CA PRO A 94 -23.62 -23.26 -17.35
C PRO A 94 -23.43 -22.18 -16.28
N TRP A 95 -24.37 -21.25 -16.16
CA TRP A 95 -24.27 -20.17 -15.16
C TRP A 95 -24.09 -20.68 -13.73
N SER A 96 -24.75 -21.78 -13.35
CA SER A 96 -24.59 -22.43 -12.04
C SER A 96 -23.17 -22.95 -11.79
N GLU A 97 -22.54 -23.55 -12.78
CA GLU A 97 -21.16 -24.04 -12.67
C GLU A 97 -20.18 -22.87 -12.67
N ALA A 98 -20.39 -21.86 -13.53
CA ALA A 98 -19.60 -20.63 -13.51
C ALA A 98 -19.67 -19.92 -12.15
N LEU A 99 -20.84 -19.90 -11.51
CA LEU A 99 -21.03 -19.36 -10.16
C LEU A 99 -20.22 -20.15 -9.12
N THR A 100 -20.25 -21.48 -9.22
CA THR A 100 -19.48 -22.37 -8.33
C THR A 100 -17.99 -22.06 -8.43
N ILE A 101 -17.44 -22.04 -9.65
CA ILE A 101 -16.03 -21.70 -9.91
C ILE A 101 -15.69 -20.30 -9.40
N THR A 102 -16.58 -19.33 -9.60
CA THR A 102 -16.38 -17.94 -9.13
C THR A 102 -16.31 -17.88 -7.61
N ASN A 103 -17.17 -18.60 -6.90
CA ASN A 103 -17.15 -18.66 -5.44
C ASN A 103 -15.90 -19.37 -4.90
N GLU A 104 -15.50 -20.50 -5.50
CA GLU A 104 -14.26 -21.20 -5.11
C GLU A 104 -13.03 -20.30 -5.26
N ARG A 105 -12.95 -19.53 -6.35
CA ARG A 105 -11.88 -18.54 -6.55
C ARG A 105 -11.95 -17.44 -5.51
N LYS A 106 -13.13 -16.90 -5.25
CA LYS A 106 -13.34 -15.85 -4.24
C LYS A 106 -12.91 -16.33 -2.85
N ASP A 107 -13.20 -17.56 -2.48
CA ASP A 107 -12.80 -18.15 -1.20
C ASP A 107 -11.27 -18.29 -1.11
N GLY A 108 -10.62 -18.76 -2.18
CA GLY A 108 -9.16 -18.82 -2.26
C GLY A 108 -8.50 -17.44 -2.15
N ILE A 109 -9.05 -16.43 -2.83
CA ILE A 109 -8.56 -15.04 -2.77
C ILE A 109 -8.83 -14.43 -1.38
N SER A 110 -9.93 -14.81 -0.72
CA SER A 110 -10.24 -14.36 0.64
C SER A 110 -9.23 -14.87 1.65
N LEU A 111 -8.74 -16.11 1.48
CA LEU A 111 -7.65 -16.65 2.29
C LEU A 111 -6.35 -15.86 2.06
N LEU A 112 -6.00 -15.59 0.80
CA LEU A 112 -4.84 -14.76 0.47
C LEU A 112 -4.94 -13.36 1.08
N HIS A 113 -6.11 -12.71 1.02
CA HIS A 113 -6.36 -11.41 1.64
C HIS A 113 -6.10 -11.45 3.15
N LYS A 114 -6.59 -12.50 3.83
CA LYS A 114 -6.36 -12.70 5.26
C LYS A 114 -4.87 -12.84 5.57
N ASP A 115 -4.15 -13.67 4.81
CA ASP A 115 -2.72 -13.89 5.01
C ASP A 115 -1.91 -12.60 4.79
N LEU A 116 -2.22 -11.80 3.76
CA LEU A 116 -1.55 -10.52 3.51
C LEU A 116 -1.84 -9.51 4.64
N THR A 117 -3.07 -9.47 5.13
CA THR A 117 -3.47 -8.59 6.25
C THR A 117 -2.74 -8.98 7.54
N GLU A 118 -2.63 -10.27 7.83
CA GLU A 118 -1.89 -10.77 8.98
C GLU A 118 -0.39 -10.44 8.86
N GLN A 119 0.21 -10.65 7.68
CA GLN A 119 1.60 -10.28 7.43
C GLN A 119 1.83 -8.77 7.62
N ALA A 120 0.89 -7.91 7.22
CA ALA A 120 0.97 -6.47 7.42
C ALA A 120 0.98 -6.12 8.90
N SER A 121 0.02 -6.66 9.66
CA SER A 121 -0.07 -6.45 11.11
C SER A 121 1.19 -6.93 11.84
N GLN A 122 1.72 -8.10 11.47
CA GLN A 122 2.97 -8.61 12.05
C GLN A 122 4.17 -7.70 11.73
N LEU A 123 4.22 -7.14 10.53
CA LEU A 123 5.29 -6.22 10.13
C LEU A 123 5.18 -4.86 10.83
N GLU A 124 3.97 -4.34 11.02
CA GLU A 124 3.70 -3.14 11.84
C GLU A 124 4.19 -3.28 13.28
N MET A 125 3.89 -4.43 13.91
CA MET A 125 4.37 -4.72 15.26
C MET A 125 5.90 -4.74 15.32
N LYS A 126 6.56 -5.39 14.35
CA LYS A 126 8.03 -5.42 14.26
C LYS A 126 8.64 -4.04 14.06
N ILE A 127 8.05 -3.20 13.21
CA ILE A 127 8.50 -1.81 13.02
C ILE A 127 8.40 -1.02 14.33
N THR A 128 7.30 -1.19 15.06
CA THR A 128 7.07 -0.53 16.35
C THR A 128 8.11 -0.96 17.38
N GLU A 129 8.39 -2.26 17.48
CA GLU A 129 9.40 -2.81 18.37
C GLU A 129 10.81 -2.29 18.03
N LEU A 130 11.19 -2.32 16.74
CA LEU A 130 12.48 -1.80 16.29
C LEU A 130 12.62 -0.29 16.52
N ALA A 131 11.55 0.48 16.34
CA ALA A 131 11.56 1.91 16.63
C ALA A 131 11.75 2.20 18.12
N GLN A 132 11.15 1.38 19.00
CA GLN A 132 11.38 1.50 20.44
C GLN A 132 12.84 1.18 20.79
N GLN A 133 13.38 0.07 20.28
CA GLN A 133 14.78 -0.31 20.47
C GLN A 133 15.75 0.77 19.96
N PHE A 134 15.41 1.40 18.82
CA PHE A 134 16.19 2.52 18.27
C PHE A 134 16.21 3.72 19.21
N ASN A 135 15.04 4.11 19.74
CA ASN A 135 14.93 5.24 20.66
C ASN A 135 15.71 4.99 21.97
N ASP A 136 15.60 3.79 22.52
CA ASP A 136 16.33 3.39 23.74
C ASP A 136 17.84 3.43 23.51
N ALA A 137 18.30 2.86 22.39
CA ALA A 137 19.71 2.90 22.00
C ALA A 137 20.22 4.34 21.77
N ALA A 138 19.41 5.20 21.15
CA ALA A 138 19.75 6.61 20.95
C ALA A 138 19.87 7.38 22.28
N ALA A 139 18.97 7.13 23.25
CA ALA A 139 19.02 7.75 24.57
C ALA A 139 20.28 7.35 25.35
N THR A 140 20.71 6.09 25.28
CA THR A 140 21.96 5.65 25.94
C THR A 140 23.21 6.33 25.38
N LEU A 141 23.23 6.61 24.07
CA LEU A 141 24.31 7.31 23.38
C LEU A 141 24.36 8.81 23.70
N GLN A 142 23.20 9.46 23.88
CA GLN A 142 23.13 10.86 24.32
C GLN A 142 23.61 11.02 25.76
N ASN A 143 23.18 10.15 26.68
CA ASN A 143 23.61 10.17 28.08
C ASN A 143 25.13 9.93 28.27
N THR A 144 25.77 9.21 27.35
CA THR A 144 27.23 9.04 27.37
C THR A 144 28.00 10.24 26.81
N GLN A 145 27.38 11.08 25.97
CA GLN A 145 28.00 12.33 25.50
C GLN A 145 27.90 13.47 26.53
N ASP A 146 26.82 13.53 27.32
CA ASP A 146 26.64 14.55 28.38
C ASP A 146 27.47 14.29 29.65
N SER A 147 28.16 13.16 29.72
CA SER A 147 29.01 12.78 30.87
C SER A 147 30.49 13.17 30.72
N GLN A 148 30.87 13.90 29.66
CA GLN A 148 32.22 14.50 29.61
C GLN A 148 32.26 15.75 30.48
N PRO A 149 33.15 15.84 31.49
CA PRO A 149 33.33 17.07 32.24
C PRO A 149 33.76 18.18 31.27
N PRO A 150 33.30 19.44 31.49
CA PRO A 150 33.79 20.56 30.69
C PRO A 150 35.31 20.60 30.80
N PRO A 151 36.06 20.80 29.69
CA PRO A 151 37.49 21.04 29.80
C PRO A 151 37.68 22.26 30.71
N THR A 152 38.44 22.07 31.77
CA THR A 152 38.83 23.12 32.71
C THR A 152 39.59 24.19 31.93
N GLU A 153 38.92 25.29 31.60
CA GLU A 153 39.57 26.48 31.06
C GLU A 153 40.41 27.12 32.18
N GLU A 154 41.70 26.80 32.20
CA GLU A 154 42.70 27.62 32.90
C GLU A 154 42.77 28.99 32.23
N LYS A 155 42.28 30.01 32.94
CA LYS A 155 42.47 31.42 32.62
C LYS A 155 43.90 31.85 32.99
N SER A 156 44.60 32.53 32.08
CA SER A 156 45.36 33.80 32.24
C SER A 156 46.32 34.03 31.04
N PRO A 157 46.81 35.26 30.74
CA PRO A 157 46.08 36.48 30.41
C PRO A 157 46.60 37.20 29.12
N THR A 158 45.73 38.03 28.55
CA THR A 158 45.93 39.29 27.76
C THR A 158 47.22 39.53 26.95
N GLN A 159 47.11 39.67 25.63
CA GLN A 159 47.85 40.68 24.84
C GLN A 159 46.98 41.33 23.74
N GLU A 160 47.20 42.63 23.57
CA GLU A 160 46.42 43.62 22.83
C GLU A 160 46.49 43.53 21.30
N LYS A 161 45.52 44.22 20.65
CA LYS A 161 45.22 44.34 19.21
C LYS A 161 46.32 45.08 18.40
N PRO A 162 46.18 45.17 17.06
CA PRO A 162 45.41 46.30 16.50
C PRO A 162 44.34 45.96 15.44
N ARG A 163 43.36 46.89 15.36
CA ARG A 163 42.29 47.14 14.35
C ARG A 163 42.87 47.29 12.92
N ARG A 164 42.21 47.19 11.74
CA ARG A 164 40.85 47.41 11.14
C ARG A 164 40.99 47.05 9.61
N PRO A 165 40.02 47.19 8.66
CA PRO A 165 38.61 47.59 8.77
C PRO A 165 37.56 46.72 8.03
N GLN A 166 36.29 47.02 8.36
CA GLN A 166 35.06 46.54 7.73
C GLN A 166 34.89 46.93 6.25
N ARG A 167 34.13 46.10 5.53
CA ARG A 167 33.26 46.56 4.44
C ARG A 167 31.84 45.98 4.59
N ARG A 168 30.88 46.87 4.93
CA ARG A 168 29.43 46.83 4.63
C ARG A 168 29.25 46.72 3.10
N THR A 169 28.21 46.18 2.46
CA THR A 169 26.74 46.21 2.69
C THR A 169 26.04 45.50 1.51
N GLY A 170 24.83 44.97 1.75
CA GLY A 170 23.72 44.93 0.77
C GLY A 170 23.42 43.54 0.18
N ARG A 171 22.17 43.08 0.05
CA ARG A 171 20.86 43.67 0.28
C ARG A 171 19.80 42.55 0.30
N PHE A 172 18.74 42.81 1.05
CA PHE A 172 17.43 42.14 1.00
C PHE A 172 16.71 42.35 -0.34
N GLY A 173 15.78 41.44 -0.63
CA GLY A 173 14.64 41.59 -1.56
C GLY A 173 14.87 40.91 -2.90
N SER A 174 13.87 40.38 -3.59
CA SER A 174 12.44 40.13 -3.38
C SER A 174 11.94 39.53 -4.72
N GLU A 175 10.81 38.82 -4.71
CA GLU A 175 10.02 38.39 -5.90
C GLU A 175 10.58 37.13 -6.60
N LEU A 176 9.97 35.94 -6.53
CA LEU A 176 8.57 35.58 -6.81
C LEU A 176 8.08 36.20 -8.13
N THR A 177 8.46 35.59 -9.24
CA THR A 177 7.73 35.69 -10.50
C THR A 177 7.19 34.30 -10.85
N LEU A 178 5.88 34.16 -10.63
CA LEU A 178 5.00 33.25 -11.34
C LEU A 178 4.92 33.69 -12.82
N ASP A 179 4.60 32.73 -13.67
CA ASP A 179 4.15 32.85 -15.08
C ASP A 179 5.25 32.80 -16.15
N ASP A 180 5.41 31.60 -16.74
CA ASP A 180 4.99 31.32 -18.13
C ASP A 180 4.59 29.83 -18.26
#